data_AF-A0A7D8ENH9-F1
#
_entry.id   AF-A0A7D8ENH9-F1
#
_cell.length_a   1.000
_cell.length_b   1.000
_cell.length_c   1.000
_cell.angle_alpha   90.00
_cell.angle_beta   90.00
_cell.angle_gamma   90.00
#
_symmetry.space_group_name_H-M   'P 1'
#
loop_
_entity.id
_entity.type
_entity.pdbx_description
1 polymer ?
#
loop_
_entity_poly.entity_id
_entity_poly.type
_entity_poly.pdbx_seq_one_letter_code
_entity_poly.pdbx_strand_id
1 'polypeptide(L)' 'MANSPQSQIVFLPFVFPVDPESPQIIQWTHETENQLLDRVKAALDEAGVAWIDPRTGERSQPAAADSVEGADNA' A
#
# COMPACT_ATOMS: atom_id res chain seq x y z
N MET A 1 -4.53 1.37 -67.73
CA MET A 1 -5.32 1.73 -66.52
C MET A 1 -4.33 1.91 -65.38
N ALA A 2 -4.24 3.11 -64.79
CA ALA A 2 -3.32 3.37 -63.69
C ALA A 2 -3.92 2.81 -62.40
N ASN A 3 -3.17 1.93 -61.71
CA ASN A 3 -3.58 1.33 -60.45
C ASN A 3 -3.14 2.27 -59.33
N SER A 4 -4.02 3.15 -58.88
CA SER A 4 -3.75 4.05 -57.75
C SER A 4 -3.69 3.23 -56.45
N PRO A 5 -2.68 3.40 -55.58
CA PRO A 5 -2.62 2.68 -54.33
C PRO A 5 -3.80 3.10 -53.44
N GLN A 6 -4.70 2.16 -53.16
CA GLN A 6 -5.79 2.39 -52.21
C GLN A 6 -5.20 2.46 -50.80
N SER A 7 -5.21 3.64 -50.19
CA SER A 7 -4.81 3.81 -48.79
C SER A 7 -5.76 3.04 -47.89
N GLN A 8 -5.24 2.02 -47.22
CA GLN A 8 -5.98 1.19 -46.29
C GLN A 8 -6.06 1.92 -44.94
N ILE A 9 -7.20 2.54 -44.66
CA ILE A 9 -7.45 3.21 -43.38
C ILE A 9 -7.84 2.14 -42.36
N VAL A 10 -7.02 1.95 -41.32
CA VAL A 10 -7.28 1.03 -40.22
C VAL A 10 -7.77 1.83 -39.02
N PHE A 11 -9.01 1.58 -38.60
CA PHE A 11 -9.54 2.15 -37.36
C PHE A 11 -9.14 1.26 -36.20
N LEU A 12 -8.30 1.79 -35.31
CA LEU A 12 -7.96 1.11 -34.06
C LEU A 12 -9.16 1.17 -33.09
N PRO A 13 -9.38 0.11 -32.29
CA PRO A 13 -10.42 0.12 -31.28
C PRO A 13 -10.16 1.25 -30.27
N PHE A 14 -11.22 2.00 -29.97
CA PHE A 14 -11.18 3.03 -28.95
C PHE A 14 -10.98 2.37 -27.58
N VAL A 15 -9.83 2.60 -26.97
CA VAL A 15 -9.54 2.17 -25.60
C VAL A 15 -9.86 3.34 -24.69
N PHE A 16 -10.79 3.13 -23.74
CA PHE A 16 -11.09 4.13 -22.73
C PHE A 16 -9.85 4.33 -21.84
N PRO A 17 -9.36 5.56 -21.63
CA PRO A 17 -8.30 5.79 -20.66
C PRO A 17 -8.81 5.38 -19.28
N VAL A 18 -8.10 4.46 -18.63
CA VAL A 18 -8.34 4.13 -17.22
C VAL A 18 -8.01 5.38 -16.43
N ASP A 19 -9.00 5.94 -15.74
CA ASP A 19 -8.78 7.05 -14.83
C ASP A 19 -8.02 6.55 -13.60
N PRO A 20 -6.75 6.94 -13.42
CA PRO A 20 -5.96 6.51 -12.26
C PRO A 20 -6.52 7.10 -10.94
N GLU A 21 -7.34 8.15 -11.03
CA GLU A 21 -8.01 8.78 -9.89
C GLU A 21 -9.36 8.13 -9.56
N SER A 22 -9.71 7.02 -10.24
CA SER A 22 -10.96 6.30 -9.93
C SER A 22 -11.02 5.97 -8.44
N PRO A 23 -12.03 6.46 -7.70
CA PRO A 23 -12.15 6.23 -6.26
C PRO A 23 -12.12 4.75 -5.88
N GLN A 24 -12.56 3.88 -6.79
CA GLN A 24 -12.55 2.42 -6.62
C GLN A 24 -11.13 1.85 -6.67
N ILE A 25 -10.28 2.33 -7.58
CA ILE A 25 -8.89 1.89 -7.71
C ILE A 25 -8.08 2.36 -6.48
N ILE A 26 -8.31 3.59 -6.04
CA ILE A 26 -7.70 4.14 -4.82
C ILE A 26 -8.11 3.29 -3.60
N GLN A 27 -9.41 3.00 -3.46
CA GLN A 27 -9.92 2.18 -2.37
C GLN A 27 -9.33 0.77 -2.37
N TRP A 28 -9.26 0.11 -3.53
CA TRP A 28 -8.66 -1.23 -3.64
C TRP A 28 -7.16 -1.22 -3.34
N THR A 29 -6.47 -0.15 -3.71
CA THR A 29 -5.04 0.01 -3.44
C THR A 29 -4.80 0.14 -1.92
N HIS A 30 -5.57 0.96 -1.22
CA HIS A 30 -5.49 1.09 0.23
C HIS A 30 -5.85 -0.20 0.95
N GLU A 31 -6.90 -0.90 0.51
CA GLU A 31 -7.28 -2.20 1.08
C GLU A 31 -6.15 -3.22 0.92
N THR A 32 -5.52 -3.27 -0.26
CA THR A 32 -4.39 -4.16 -0.52
C THR A 32 -3.17 -3.80 0.33
N GLU A 33 -2.87 -2.50 0.50
CA GLU A 33 -1.78 -2.02 1.36
C GLU A 33 -2.00 -2.45 2.81
N ASN A 34 -3.22 -2.28 3.34
CA ASN A 34 -3.56 -2.68 4.71
C ASN A 34 -3.43 -4.20 4.90
N GLN A 35 -3.92 -5.02 3.96
CA GLN A 35 -3.79 -6.48 4.04
C GLN A 35 -2.33 -6.95 4.02
N LEU A 36 -1.45 -6.26 3.28
CA LEU A 36 -0.02 -6.55 3.29
C LEU A 36 0.61 -6.17 4.64
N LEU A 37 0.25 -5.01 5.19
CA LEU A 37 0.72 -4.56 6.49
C LEU A 37 0.30 -5.53 7.60
N ASP A 38 -0.94 -6.02 7.58
CA ASP A 38 -1.44 -6.98 8.56
C ASP A 38 -0.67 -8.30 8.52
N ARG A 39 -0.29 -8.77 7.32
CA ARG A 39 0.55 -9.96 7.17
C ARG A 39 1.96 -9.75 7.71
N VAL A 40 2.52 -8.56 7.52
CA VAL A 40 3.84 -8.21 8.08
C VAL A 40 3.77 -8.17 9.60
N LYS A 41 2.74 -7.53 10.18
CA LYS A 41 2.50 -7.50 11.62
C LYS A 41 2.40 -8.92 12.21
N ALA A 42 1.61 -9.78 11.59
CA ALA A 42 1.49 -11.19 12.00
C ALA A 42 2.83 -11.94 11.93
N ALA A 43 3.61 -11.75 10.87
CA ALA A 43 4.94 -12.38 10.76
C ALA A 43 5.94 -11.86 11.81
N LEU A 44 5.86 -10.56 12.15
CA LEU A 44 6.66 -9.97 13.23
C LEU A 44 6.24 -10.54 14.59
N ASP A 45 4.94 -10.72 14.82
CA ASP A 45 4.41 -11.35 16.04
C ASP A 45 4.87 -12.82 16.16
N GLU A 46 4.82 -13.59 15.07
CA GLU A 46 5.34 -14.96 15.02
C GLU A 46 6.85 -15.03 15.27
N ALA A 47 7.60 -14.02 14.82
CA ALA A 47 9.04 -13.90 15.07
C ALA A 47 9.38 -13.33 16.46
N GLY A 48 8.38 -12.90 17.25
CA GLY A 48 8.59 -12.25 18.55
C GLY A 48 9.23 -10.86 18.46
N VAL A 49 9.11 -10.18 17.31
CA VAL A 49 9.68 -8.85 17.06
C VAL A 49 8.67 -7.78 17.41
N ALA A 50 9.03 -6.88 18.32
CA ALA A 50 8.19 -5.73 18.66
C ALA A 50 8.06 -4.75 17.48
N TRP A 51 6.85 -4.26 17.22
CA TRP A 51 6.59 -3.31 16.13
C TRP A 51 5.64 -2.18 16.56
N ILE A 52 5.73 -1.07 15.84
CA ILE A 52 4.90 0.12 15.99
C ILE A 52 4.45 0.53 14.59
N ASP A 53 3.15 0.67 14.39
CA ASP A 53 2.59 1.28 13.20
C ASP A 53 2.55 2.81 13.39
N PRO A 54 3.40 3.58 12.69
CA PRO A 54 3.45 5.03 12.87
C PRO A 54 2.21 5.75 12.31
N ARG A 55 1.40 5.09 11.49
CA ARG A 55 0.21 5.70 10.86
C ARG A 55 -0.96 5.72 11.82
N THR A 56 -1.12 4.66 12.61
CA THR A 56 -2.22 4.46 13.55
C THR A 56 -1.81 4.62 15.00
N GLY A 57 -0.51 4.51 15.30
CA GLY A 57 0.02 4.46 16.67
C GLY A 57 -0.15 3.08 17.32
N GLU A 58 -0.63 2.08 16.58
CA GLU A 58 -0.76 0.70 17.06
C GLU A 58 0.61 0.09 17.36
N ARG A 59 0.70 -0.74 18.39
CA ARG A 59 1.94 -1.38 18.84
C ARG A 59 1.68 -2.82 19.22
N SER A 60 2.62 -3.72 18.93
CA SER A 60 2.51 -5.13 19.31
C SER A 60 2.70 -5.39 20.80
N GLN A 61 3.36 -4.45 21.49
CA GLN A 61 3.57 -4.48 22.93
C GLN A 61 3.09 -3.17 23.54
N PRO A 62 2.65 -3.18 24.82
CA PRO A 62 2.39 -1.95 25.54
C PRO A 62 3.62 -1.06 25.44
N ALA A 63 3.42 0.25 25.28
CA ALA A 63 4.53 1.19 25.48
C ALA A 63 5.14 0.83 26.83
N ALA A 64 6.44 0.53 26.85
CA ALA A 64 7.15 0.42 28.12
C ALA A 64 6.78 1.70 28.87
N ALA A 65 6.07 1.56 29.99
CA ALA A 65 5.94 2.68 30.90
C ALA A 65 7.38 3.12 31.11
N ASP A 66 7.64 4.42 30.94
CA ASP A 66 8.88 5.02 31.39
C ASP A 66 8.96 4.73 32.89
N SER A 67 9.45 3.55 33.26
CA SER A 67 10.15 3.32 34.50
C SER A 67 11.42 4.14 34.36
N VAL A 68 11.27 5.45 34.55
CA VAL A 68 12.31 6.27 35.13
C VAL A 68 12.50 5.70 36.52
N GLU A 69 13.21 4.58 36.59
CA GLU A 69 13.95 4.13 37.75
C GLU A 69 15.10 5.12 37.91
N GLY A 70 14.75 6.33 38.35
CA GLY A 70 15.67 7.27 38.97
C GLY A 70 16.01 6.77 40.37
N ALA A 71 16.63 5.59 40.44
CA ALA A 71 17.33 5.15 41.63
C ALA A 71 18.62 5.99 41.75
N ASP A 72 18.60 6.87 42.74
CA ASP A 72 19.71 7.30 43.58
C ASP A 72 20.96 7.90 42.92
N ASN A 73 21.22 9.18 43.21
CA ASN A 73 22.57 9.66 43.50
C ASN A 73 22.50 10.83 44.50
N ALA A 74 22.66 10.48 45.79
CA ALA A 74 23.34 11.21 46.88
C ALA A 74 22.80 12.55 47.40
#